data_AF-A0A9Q8SQI5-F1
#
_entry.id   AF-A0A9Q8SQI5-F1
#
_cell.length_a   1.000
_cell.length_b   1.000
_cell.length_c   1.000
_cell.angle_alpha   90.00
_cell.angle_beta   90.00
_cell.angle_gamma   90.00
#
_symmetry.space_group_name_H-M   'P 1'
#
loop_
_entity.id
_entity.type
_entity.pdbx_description
1 polymer ?
#
loop_
_entity_poly.entity_id
_entity_poly.type
_entity_poly.pdbx_seq_one_letter_code
_entity_poly.pdbx_strand_id
1 'polypeptide(L)'
;MSLASLLHLRSHCWNQNLGLHDQRLALTWLQEIIASFDGDPSKVTIWGQSAGSFSVDHHLKAYANDTLVPFRAEIISSGQMSFGDLAHPPPGTDA
;
A
#
# COMPACT_ATOMS: atom_id res chain seq x y z
N MET A 1 22.14 7.30 34.06
CA MET A 1 21.45 7.25 32.74
C MET A 1 22.21 6.24 31.89
N SER A 2 21.68 5.03 31.73
CA SER A 2 22.42 3.91 31.13
C SER A 2 22.43 4.02 29.61
N LEU A 3 23.54 3.60 28.99
CA LEU A 3 23.74 3.49 27.54
C LEU A 3 22.62 2.67 26.85
N ALA A 4 21.89 1.83 27.61
CA ALA A 4 20.72 1.08 27.15
C ALA A 4 19.49 1.96 26.78
N SER A 5 19.35 3.14 27.37
CA SER A 5 18.26 4.07 27.05
C SER A 5 18.49 4.87 25.76
N LEU A 6 19.74 4.96 25.30
CA LEU A 6 20.11 5.67 24.06
C LEU A 6 19.99 4.80 22.80
N LEU A 7 19.93 3.47 22.95
CA LEU A 7 19.73 2.54 21.82
C LEU A 7 18.25 2.32 21.45
N HIS A 8 17.31 2.76 22.29
CA HIS A 8 15.86 2.64 22.05
C HIS A 8 15.27 3.80 21.22
N LEU A 9 16.03 4.88 20.99
CA LEU A 9 15.56 6.09 20.29
C LEU A 9 15.88 6.10 18.79
N ARG A 10 16.09 4.94 18.16
CA ARG A 10 16.52 4.86 16.75
C ARG A 10 15.72 3.94 15.82
N SER A 11 14.48 3.59 16.16
CA SER A 11 13.73 2.60 15.37
C SER A 11 12.30 3.01 15.00
N HIS A 12 11.90 4.28 15.12
CA HIS A 12 10.49 4.67 14.95
C HIS A 12 10.10 5.19 13.56
N CYS A 13 11.06 5.55 12.70
CA CYS A 13 10.77 6.11 11.37
C CYS A 13 10.89 5.10 10.21
N TRP A 14 11.59 3.98 10.40
CA TRP A 14 11.87 3.03 9.31
C TRP A 14 10.74 2.01 9.07
N ASN A 15 9.79 1.87 9.99
CA ASN A 15 8.73 0.85 9.94
C ASN A 15 7.32 1.41 9.71
N GLN A 16 7.18 2.68 9.33
CA GLN A 16 5.85 3.30 9.20
C GLN A 16 5.27 3.29 7.80
N ASN A 17 5.94 2.70 6.79
CA ASN A 17 5.42 2.61 5.41
C ASN A 17 4.85 3.95 4.88
N LEU A 18 5.50 5.08 5.21
CA LEU A 18 4.93 6.42 4.99
C LEU A 18 4.47 6.64 3.56
N GLY A 19 5.24 6.17 2.57
CA GLY A 19 4.84 6.28 1.16
C GLY A 19 3.53 5.55 0.81
N LEU A 20 3.22 4.42 1.46
CA LEU A 20 1.93 3.74 1.26
C LEU A 20 0.78 4.48 1.94
N HIS A 21 1.03 5.13 3.08
CA HIS A 21 0.05 6.01 3.71
C HIS A 21 -0.23 7.26 2.88
N ASP A 22 0.82 7.86 2.28
CA ASP A 22 0.67 8.99 1.37
C ASP A 22 -0.18 8.61 0.15
N GLN A 23 0.07 7.42 -0.44
CA GLN A 23 -0.75 6.91 -1.52
C GLN A 23 -2.21 6.67 -1.11
N ARG A 24 -2.46 6.14 0.10
CA ARG A 24 -3.82 5.97 0.64
C ARG A 24 -4.53 7.33 0.77
N LEU A 25 -3.85 8.32 1.32
CA LEU A 25 -4.36 9.68 1.42
C LEU A 25 -4.68 10.26 0.03
N ALA A 26 -3.79 10.07 -0.93
CA ALA A 26 -3.99 10.52 -2.30
C ALA A 26 -5.20 9.85 -2.96
N LEU A 27 -5.45 8.56 -2.71
CA LEU A 27 -6.62 7.85 -3.22
C LEU A 27 -7.93 8.37 -2.59
N THR A 28 -7.93 8.64 -1.30
CA THR A 28 -9.08 9.27 -0.62
C THR A 28 -9.34 10.67 -1.20
N TRP A 29 -8.31 11.49 -1.32
CA TRP A 29 -8.42 12.82 -1.91
C TRP A 29 -8.91 12.76 -3.37
N LEU A 30 -8.42 11.81 -4.15
CA LEU A 30 -8.87 11.60 -5.53
C LEU A 30 -10.38 11.33 -5.59
N GLN A 31 -10.91 10.52 -4.68
CA GLN A 31 -12.36 10.24 -4.60
C GLN A 31 -13.18 11.51 -4.32
N GLU A 32 -12.64 12.46 -3.56
CA GLU A 32 -13.31 13.75 -3.26
C GLU A 32 -13.27 14.72 -4.44
N ILE A 33 -12.22 14.68 -5.26
CA ILE A 33 -11.96 15.71 -6.28
C ILE A 33 -12.28 15.28 -7.71
N ILE A 34 -12.21 13.99 -8.04
CA ILE A 34 -12.20 13.55 -9.45
C ILE A 34 -13.49 13.90 -10.21
N ALA A 35 -14.63 13.98 -9.50
CA ALA A 35 -15.90 14.39 -10.07
C ALA A 35 -15.92 15.86 -10.53
N SER A 36 -15.10 16.73 -9.92
CA SER A 36 -14.95 18.13 -10.36
C SER A 36 -14.15 18.30 -11.65
N PHE A 37 -13.47 17.23 -12.09
CA PHE A 37 -12.76 17.15 -13.36
C PHE A 37 -13.50 16.28 -14.39
N ASP A 38 -14.82 16.15 -14.25
CA ASP A 38 -15.69 15.28 -15.08
C ASP A 38 -15.31 13.79 -15.07
N GLY A 39 -14.53 13.35 -14.08
CA GLY A 39 -14.21 11.94 -13.88
C GLY A 39 -15.28 11.21 -13.05
N ASP A 40 -15.31 9.89 -13.19
CA ASP A 40 -16.25 9.02 -12.47
C ASP A 40 -15.52 8.31 -11.31
N PRO A 41 -15.82 8.64 -10.04
CA PRO A 41 -15.15 8.03 -8.88
C PRO A 41 -15.32 6.51 -8.81
N SER A 42 -16.39 5.96 -9.40
CA SER A 42 -16.62 4.51 -9.50
C SER A 42 -15.77 3.83 -10.57
N LYS A 43 -15.10 4.62 -11.43
CA LYS A 43 -14.28 4.15 -12.55
C LYS A 43 -12.77 4.26 -12.34
N VAL A 44 -12.33 4.73 -11.16
CA VAL A 44 -10.90 4.87 -10.82
C VAL A 44 -10.18 3.52 -10.92
N THR A 45 -9.08 3.48 -11.67
CA THR A 45 -8.19 2.31 -11.83
C THR A 45 -6.79 2.73 -11.44
N ILE A 46 -6.14 2.00 -10.54
CA ILE A 46 -4.76 2.27 -10.14
C ILE A 46 -3.79 1.41 -10.96
N TRP A 47 -2.66 1.97 -11.32
CA TRP A 47 -1.62 1.28 -12.08
C TRP A 47 -0.25 1.55 -11.47
N GLY A 48 0.61 0.54 -11.48
CA GLY A 48 1.97 0.64 -10.99
C GLY A 48 2.95 -0.20 -11.79
N GLN A 49 4.21 0.24 -11.82
CA GLN A 49 5.34 -0.46 -12.40
C GLN A 49 6.46 -0.63 -11.37
N SER A 50 7.12 -1.80 -11.31
CA SER A 50 8.23 -2.08 -10.38
C SER A 50 7.85 -1.81 -8.92
N ALA A 51 8.52 -0.90 -8.23
CA ALA A 51 8.14 -0.48 -6.87
C ALA A 51 6.69 0.04 -6.79
N GLY A 52 6.18 0.64 -7.86
CA GLY A 52 4.78 1.06 -7.96
C GLY A 52 3.82 -0.11 -8.08
N SER A 53 4.19 -1.19 -8.77
CA SER A 53 3.32 -2.36 -8.89
C SER A 53 3.23 -3.12 -7.58
N PHE A 54 4.33 -3.16 -6.80
CA PHE A 54 4.32 -3.59 -5.41
C PHE A 54 3.42 -2.74 -4.52
N SER A 55 3.37 -1.43 -4.75
CA SER A 55 2.52 -0.52 -3.98
C SER A 55 1.04 -0.78 -4.28
N VAL A 56 0.66 -0.93 -5.55
CA VAL A 56 -0.70 -1.31 -5.98
C VAL A 56 -1.12 -2.62 -5.32
N ASP A 57 -0.27 -3.64 -5.40
CA ASP A 57 -0.52 -4.95 -4.79
C ASP A 57 -0.66 -4.90 -3.25
N HIS A 58 0.03 -3.96 -2.58
CA HIS A 58 -0.14 -3.74 -1.15
C HIS A 58 -1.50 -3.12 -0.82
N HIS A 59 -2.00 -2.21 -1.65
CA HIS A 59 -3.33 -1.63 -1.48
C HIS A 59 -4.43 -2.69 -1.66
N LEU A 60 -4.28 -3.60 -2.62
CA LEU A 60 -5.21 -4.73 -2.77
C LEU A 60 -5.43 -5.49 -1.46
N LYS A 61 -4.32 -5.84 -0.79
CA LYS A 61 -4.37 -6.53 0.51
C LYS A 61 -4.89 -5.63 1.63
N ALA A 62 -4.47 -4.37 1.65
CA ALA A 62 -4.82 -3.43 2.71
C ALA A 62 -6.29 -2.98 2.68
N TYR A 63 -7.00 -3.17 1.57
CA TYR A 63 -8.43 -2.91 1.44
C TYR A 63 -9.30 -4.19 1.43
N ALA A 64 -8.71 -5.38 1.57
CA ALA A 64 -9.43 -6.65 1.41
C ALA A 64 -10.63 -6.83 2.36
N ASN A 65 -10.62 -6.16 3.52
CA ASN A 65 -11.71 -6.19 4.51
C ASN A 65 -12.43 -4.84 4.66
N ASP A 66 -12.10 -3.85 3.83
CA ASP A 66 -12.71 -2.53 3.90
C ASP A 66 -14.00 -2.52 3.07
N THR A 67 -15.05 -1.89 3.61
CA THR A 67 -16.33 -1.75 2.89
C THR A 67 -16.30 -0.69 1.79
N LEU A 68 -15.27 0.16 1.79
CA LEU A 68 -15.11 1.28 0.86
C LEU A 68 -13.69 1.26 0.28
N VAL A 69 -13.57 0.76 -0.95
CA VAL A 69 -12.33 0.74 -1.71
C VAL A 69 -12.30 1.94 -2.68
N PRO A 70 -11.26 2.80 -2.66
CA PRO A 70 -11.23 4.04 -3.45
C PRO A 70 -10.81 3.83 -4.91
N PHE A 71 -10.89 2.61 -5.43
CA PHE A 71 -10.62 2.25 -6.81
C PHE A 71 -11.36 0.94 -7.16
N ARG A 72 -11.59 0.70 -8.45
CA ARG A 72 -12.33 -0.47 -8.95
C ARG A 72 -11.45 -1.61 -9.45
N ALA A 73 -10.23 -1.28 -9.86
CA ALA A 73 -9.37 -2.16 -10.64
C ALA A 73 -7.91 -1.75 -10.48
N GLU A 74 -7.04 -2.72 -10.72
CA GLU A 74 -5.60 -2.61 -10.58
C GLU A 74 -4.91 -3.13 -11.83
N ILE A 75 -3.81 -2.49 -12.21
CA ILE A 75 -2.90 -2.98 -13.24
C ILE A 75 -1.49 -3.01 -12.65
N ILE A 76 -0.89 -4.20 -12.62
CA ILE A 76 0.38 -4.50 -11.96
C ILE A 76 1.39 -4.87 -13.05
N SER A 77 2.45 -4.08 -13.23
CA SER A 77 3.46 -4.30 -14.28
C SER A 77 4.87 -4.52 -13.71
N SER A 78 5.47 -5.67 -14.02
CA SER A 78 6.87 -5.99 -13.68
C SER A 78 7.21 -5.86 -12.18
N GLY A 79 6.33 -6.36 -11.31
CA GLY A 79 6.57 -6.54 -9.88
C GLY A 79 5.29 -6.97 -9.15
N GLN A 80 5.28 -8.14 -8.53
CA GLN A 80 4.14 -8.71 -7.81
C GLN A 80 4.63 -9.38 -6.52
N MET A 81 3.89 -9.22 -5.42
CA MET A 81 4.11 -9.83 -4.10
C MET A 81 2.92 -10.67 -3.59
N SER A 82 1.77 -10.62 -4.25
CA SER A 82 0.59 -11.44 -3.91
C SER A 82 0.69 -12.89 -4.36
N PHE A 83 1.45 -13.19 -5.42
CA PHE A 83 1.68 -14.56 -5.89
C PHE A 83 3.13 -14.73 -6.41
N GLY A 84 3.79 -15.86 -6.12
CA GLY A 84 5.15 -16.22 -6.60
C GLY A 84 6.24 -16.25 -5.50
N ASP A 85 7.51 -16.45 -5.86
CA ASP A 85 8.65 -16.61 -4.92
C ASP A 85 8.86 -15.43 -3.95
N LEU A 86 8.32 -14.25 -4.26
CA LEU A 86 8.35 -13.07 -3.37
C LEU A 86 7.19 -13.03 -2.37
N ALA A 87 6.22 -13.93 -2.49
CA ALA A 87 5.11 -14.10 -1.55
C ALA A 87 5.52 -14.93 -0.32
N HIS A 88 6.83 -15.09 -0.05
CA HIS A 88 7.35 -16.01 0.94
C HIS A 88 6.67 -15.76 2.31
N PRO A 89 5.95 -16.75 2.87
CA PRO A 89 5.49 -16.65 4.26
C PRO A 89 6.71 -16.57 5.17
N PRO A 90 6.64 -15.87 6.31
CA PRO A 90 7.75 -15.83 7.26
C PRO A 90 8.19 -17.26 7.60
N PRO A 91 9.50 -17.54 7.69
CA PRO A 91 10.00 -18.87 8.03
C PRO A 91 9.30 -19.39 9.30
N GLY A 92 8.57 -20.50 9.19
CA GLY A 92 7.88 -21.15 10.31
C GLY A 92 6.38 -20.87 10.45
N THR A 93 5.67 -20.53 9.37
CA THR A 93 4.19 -20.37 9.38
C THR A 93 3.44 -21.36 8.49
N ASP A 94 4.11 -22.41 8.04
CA ASP A 94 3.54 -23.59 7.42
C ASP A 94 2.89 -24.48 8.51
N ALA A 95 1.63 -24.16 8.83
CA ALA A 95 0.69 -25.00 9.58
C ALA A 95 -0.75 -24.78 9.06
#